data_AF-A0A2E7RI97-F1
#
_entry.id   AF-A0A2E7RI97-F1
#
_cell.length_a   1.000
_cell.length_b   1.000
_cell.length_c   1.000
_cell.angle_alpha   90.00
_cell.angle_beta   90.00
_cell.angle_gamma   90.00
#
_symmetry.space_group_name_H-M   'P 1'
#
loop_
_entity.id
_entity.type
_entity.pdbx_description
1 polymer ?
#
loop_
_entity_poly.entity_id
_entity_poly.type
_entity_poly.pdbx_seq_one_letter_code
_entity_poly.pdbx_strand_id
1 'polypeptide(L)'
;MKKLLPFCAILLIPSVARTQTTWYVPDNFATIQDGINGALDGDTVIVRDGTYIENINFNGKSIYLKSENGPVMTIIDGNQTGSAVTFNGNNILAAATLDGFTVTNGSGTFDVGANYECGGGIYCTASSPVITNNIIRGNVSGFGGGISCRSASAAILVANVITNNTAYAGGGISLAESEVQILRNEISGNLAHTGSGGGIAAASSFAPNISGNVIAGNRAGADGGGISCLETSPNLERNTIVENIATDEGGGMSFYGGCQPLIADAILWENNASIGKEISIGGNSWYWGYSVVEIRYSDVQGGQASVYVETGNTLYWLAGMISAYPDFLDPLNRDLHLRATSPCIDSGDPNGPNDPDGTRADMGAFYYDRRPTLAITNLVAGQTATIDVSNCTPTKRVYVVWSVAGGGPISTPYGAGYVSKPYTIISMRTDANGNAIQNNQVPAHLAGTNIWFHGADLGSATLLNPLAMTIQ
;
A
#
# COMPACT_ATOMS: atom_id res chain seq x y z
N MET A 1 -11.82 64.07 10.04
CA MET A 1 -10.83 63.53 9.08
C MET A 1 -11.04 62.02 8.97
N LYS A 2 -11.83 61.57 7.99
CA LYS A 2 -11.92 60.14 7.62
C LYS A 2 -11.06 59.98 6.36
N LYS A 3 -9.90 59.31 6.48
CA LYS A 3 -9.02 58.99 5.35
C LYS A 3 -9.64 57.81 4.59
N LEU A 4 -9.97 57.99 3.32
CA LEU A 4 -10.25 56.89 2.38
C LEU A 4 -8.94 56.15 2.09
N LEU A 5 -8.93 54.83 2.30
CA LEU A 5 -7.88 53.93 1.81
C LEU A 5 -8.14 53.64 0.31
N PRO A 6 -7.11 53.59 -0.56
CA PRO A 6 -7.31 53.30 -1.97
C PRO A 6 -7.53 51.79 -2.16
N PHE A 7 -8.58 51.44 -2.89
CA PHE A 7 -8.81 50.09 -3.40
C PHE A 7 -7.67 49.72 -4.35
N CYS A 8 -6.86 48.73 -3.99
CA CYS A 8 -5.89 48.11 -4.88
C CYS A 8 -6.66 47.15 -5.80
N ALA A 9 -6.86 47.52 -7.06
CA ALA A 9 -7.45 46.64 -8.05
C ALA A 9 -6.44 45.52 -8.36
N ILE A 10 -6.69 44.31 -7.82
CA ILE A 10 -5.99 43.11 -8.22
C ILE A 10 -6.36 42.83 -9.68
N LEU A 11 -5.39 42.99 -10.57
CA LEU A 11 -5.51 42.61 -11.97
C LEU A 11 -5.57 41.07 -12.02
N LEU A 12 -6.77 40.50 -12.09
CA LEU A 12 -6.98 39.09 -12.39
C LEU A 12 -6.63 38.88 -13.87
N ILE A 13 -5.38 38.50 -14.13
CA ILE A 13 -4.99 37.98 -15.44
C ILE A 13 -5.65 36.61 -15.57
N PRO A 14 -6.54 36.37 -16.54
CA PRO A 14 -7.11 35.05 -16.75
C PRO A 14 -5.98 34.07 -17.11
N SER A 15 -5.74 33.07 -16.26
CA SER A 15 -4.82 31.98 -16.57
C SER A 15 -5.39 31.22 -17.76
N VAL A 16 -4.73 31.31 -18.91
CA VAL A 16 -5.03 30.44 -20.04
C VAL A 16 -4.66 29.03 -19.63
N ALA A 17 -5.64 28.14 -19.50
CA ALA A 17 -5.39 26.73 -19.22
C ALA A 17 -4.58 26.14 -20.37
N ARG A 18 -3.34 25.73 -20.09
CA ARG A 18 -2.50 25.00 -21.05
C ARG A 18 -3.06 23.59 -21.24
N THR A 19 -3.13 23.12 -22.48
CA THR A 19 -3.45 21.72 -22.79
C THR A 19 -2.33 20.81 -22.32
N GLN A 20 -2.65 19.87 -21.44
CA GLN A 20 -1.73 18.82 -20.99
C GLN A 20 -1.39 17.90 -22.17
N THR A 21 -0.10 17.60 -22.33
CA THR A 21 0.41 16.75 -23.42
C THR A 21 0.80 15.39 -22.87
N THR A 22 0.63 14.35 -23.70
CA THR A 22 1.09 13.00 -23.41
C THR A 22 2.29 12.69 -24.29
N TRP A 23 3.40 12.33 -23.65
CA TRP A 23 4.65 11.93 -24.27
C TRP A 23 4.86 10.43 -24.07
N TYR A 24 5.53 9.78 -25.02
CA TYR A 24 5.87 8.36 -24.96
C TYR A 24 7.38 8.18 -24.98
N VAL A 25 7.90 7.31 -24.12
CA VAL A 25 9.32 6.89 -24.10
C VAL A 25 9.37 5.41 -24.49
N PRO A 26 10.15 5.00 -25.51
CA PRO A 26 11.18 5.79 -26.18
C PRO A 26 10.75 6.57 -27.45
N ASP A 27 9.45 6.61 -27.78
CA ASP A 27 8.97 7.11 -29.08
C ASP A 27 9.28 8.60 -29.33
N ASN A 28 9.04 9.45 -28.32
CA ASN A 28 9.29 10.89 -28.38
C ASN A 28 10.65 11.28 -27.82
N PHE A 29 11.19 10.50 -26.89
CA PHE A 29 12.45 10.75 -26.20
C PHE A 29 13.20 9.43 -26.01
N ALA A 30 14.51 9.42 -26.19
CA ALA A 30 15.29 8.18 -26.10
C ALA A 30 15.36 7.59 -24.68
N THR A 31 15.27 8.44 -23.66
CA THR A 31 15.42 8.10 -22.24
C THR A 31 14.25 8.61 -21.42
N ILE A 32 14.05 8.04 -20.23
CA ILE A 32 13.02 8.54 -19.30
C ILE A 32 13.38 9.95 -18.86
N GLN A 33 14.65 10.22 -18.54
CA GLN A 33 15.08 11.55 -18.12
C GLN A 33 14.82 12.62 -19.19
N ASP A 34 15.05 12.31 -20.47
CA ASP A 34 14.74 13.25 -21.56
C ASP A 34 13.23 13.54 -21.65
N GLY A 35 12.40 12.51 -21.42
CA GLY A 35 10.95 12.67 -21.33
C GLY A 35 10.53 13.61 -20.19
N ILE A 36 11.12 13.45 -19.01
CA ILE A 36 10.91 14.36 -17.88
C ILE A 36 11.36 15.78 -18.22
N ASN A 37 12.53 15.93 -18.83
CA ASN A 37 13.10 17.23 -19.19
C ASN A 37 12.22 17.98 -20.20
N GLY A 38 11.70 17.25 -21.21
CA GLY A 38 10.83 17.78 -22.25
C GLY A 38 9.41 18.10 -21.79
N ALA A 39 8.92 17.43 -20.75
CA ALA A 39 7.58 17.63 -20.20
C ALA A 39 7.45 18.94 -19.40
N LEU A 40 6.28 19.57 -19.48
CA LEU A 40 5.89 20.71 -18.65
C LEU A 40 4.96 20.25 -17.52
N ASP A 41 4.84 21.05 -16.45
CA ASP A 41 3.91 20.75 -15.35
C ASP A 41 2.49 20.43 -15.86
N GLY A 42 1.93 19.33 -15.35
CA GLY A 42 0.66 18.75 -15.76
C GLY A 42 0.73 17.80 -16.96
N ASP A 43 1.86 17.66 -17.64
CA ASP A 43 2.02 16.65 -18.71
C ASP A 43 2.06 15.22 -18.15
N THR A 44 1.78 14.26 -19.02
CA THR A 44 1.95 12.84 -18.76
C THR A 44 3.10 12.29 -19.63
N VAL A 45 3.97 11.49 -19.02
CA VAL A 45 5.02 10.74 -19.72
C VAL A 45 4.71 9.25 -19.52
N ILE A 46 4.35 8.57 -20.61
CA ILE A 46 4.08 7.13 -20.65
C ILE A 46 5.35 6.40 -21.09
N VAL A 47 5.80 5.44 -20.30
CA VAL A 47 7.02 4.67 -20.57
C VAL A 47 6.64 3.27 -21.02
N ARG A 48 7.11 2.87 -22.20
CA ARG A 48 6.88 1.53 -22.76
C ARG A 48 7.61 0.45 -21.97
N ASP A 49 7.28 -0.79 -22.26
CA ASP A 49 7.93 -1.96 -21.66
C ASP A 49 9.44 -1.96 -21.97
N GLY A 50 10.24 -2.24 -20.96
CA GLY A 50 11.69 -2.22 -21.09
C GLY A 50 12.43 -2.04 -19.76
N THR A 51 13.74 -2.21 -19.83
CA THR A 51 14.66 -1.87 -18.74
C THR A 51 15.43 -0.62 -19.11
N TYR A 52 15.30 0.41 -18.29
CA TYR A 52 15.91 1.71 -18.46
C TYR A 52 16.99 1.85 -17.38
N ILE A 53 18.25 1.78 -17.81
CA ILE A 53 19.41 1.93 -16.93
C ILE A 53 19.68 3.42 -16.77
N GLU A 54 19.04 4.03 -15.78
CA GLU A 54 19.00 5.48 -15.57
C GLU A 54 18.83 5.82 -14.08
N ASN A 55 19.37 6.96 -13.67
CA ASN A 55 19.06 7.61 -12.39
C ASN A 55 18.26 8.88 -12.69
N ILE A 56 16.93 8.78 -12.57
CA ILE A 56 16.03 9.84 -13.01
C ILE A 56 15.77 10.86 -11.90
N ASN A 57 15.58 12.12 -12.28
CA ASN A 57 15.24 13.22 -11.40
C ASN A 57 14.08 14.03 -11.98
N PHE A 58 13.04 14.21 -11.18
CA PHE A 58 11.87 15.02 -11.54
C PHE A 58 12.17 16.52 -11.59
N ASN A 59 13.26 16.98 -10.98
CA ASN A 59 13.71 18.38 -11.00
C ASN A 59 12.61 19.38 -10.57
N GLY A 60 11.80 19.00 -9.58
CA GLY A 60 10.69 19.80 -9.07
C GLY A 60 9.46 19.92 -9.99
N LYS A 61 9.42 19.19 -11.12
CA LYS A 61 8.30 19.20 -12.06
C LYS A 61 7.10 18.43 -11.52
N SER A 62 5.91 18.95 -11.74
CA SER A 62 4.63 18.33 -11.39
C SER A 62 4.04 17.57 -12.56
N ILE A 63 4.66 16.46 -12.95
CA ILE A 63 4.22 15.61 -14.08
C ILE A 63 3.70 14.25 -13.61
N TYR A 64 2.96 13.57 -14.48
CA TYR A 64 2.56 12.17 -14.28
C TYR A 64 3.46 11.24 -15.09
N LEU A 65 4.41 10.58 -14.44
CA LEU A 65 5.25 9.55 -15.05
C LEU A 65 4.63 8.18 -14.77
N LYS A 66 4.26 7.45 -15.83
CA LYS A 66 3.53 6.19 -15.72
C LYS A 66 4.07 5.12 -16.67
N SER A 67 4.13 3.87 -16.23
CA SER A 67 4.39 2.74 -17.14
C SER A 67 3.16 2.38 -17.99
N GLU A 68 3.39 1.86 -19.19
CA GLU A 68 2.31 1.45 -20.07
C GLU A 68 1.59 0.20 -19.56
N ASN A 69 2.35 -0.84 -19.20
CA ASN A 69 1.81 -2.16 -18.82
C ASN A 69 2.16 -2.60 -17.38
N GLY A 70 2.45 -1.64 -16.50
CA GLY A 70 2.67 -1.90 -15.08
C GLY A 70 4.10 -2.28 -14.68
N PRO A 71 4.34 -2.48 -13.37
CA PRO A 71 5.68 -2.48 -12.80
C PRO A 71 6.53 -3.68 -13.20
N VAL A 72 5.92 -4.80 -13.59
CA VAL A 72 6.65 -5.99 -14.05
C VAL A 72 7.27 -5.76 -15.43
N MET A 73 6.65 -4.91 -16.26
CA MET A 73 7.05 -4.72 -17.65
C MET A 73 8.00 -3.53 -17.85
N THR A 74 7.98 -2.55 -16.95
CA THR A 74 8.81 -1.33 -17.05
C THR A 74 9.70 -1.17 -15.82
N ILE A 75 11.01 -1.27 -16.03
CA ILE A 75 12.02 -1.28 -14.97
C ILE A 75 12.91 -0.05 -15.08
N ILE A 76 13.06 0.69 -13.98
CA ILE A 76 14.10 1.70 -13.76
C ILE A 76 15.21 1.05 -12.93
N ASP A 77 16.38 0.88 -13.55
CA ASP A 77 17.57 0.29 -12.94
C ASP A 77 18.60 1.39 -12.64
N GLY A 78 18.82 1.66 -11.35
CA GLY A 78 19.73 2.70 -10.87
C GLY A 78 21.22 2.35 -10.98
N ASN A 79 21.56 1.18 -11.53
CA ASN A 79 22.92 0.73 -11.85
C ASN A 79 23.95 0.90 -10.73
N GLN A 80 23.50 0.73 -9.48
CA GLN A 80 24.26 0.86 -8.24
C GLN A 80 24.97 2.20 -8.10
N THR A 81 24.43 3.26 -8.71
CA THR A 81 25.07 4.58 -8.74
C THR A 81 24.06 5.66 -8.39
N GLY A 82 23.92 5.97 -7.11
CA GLY A 82 22.96 6.97 -6.65
C GLY A 82 21.55 6.41 -6.46
N SER A 83 20.60 7.28 -6.12
CA SER A 83 19.18 6.91 -6.10
C SER A 83 18.68 6.62 -7.52
N ALA A 84 17.87 5.58 -7.71
CA ALA A 84 17.28 5.29 -9.03
C ALA A 84 16.26 6.36 -9.44
N VAL A 85 15.49 6.89 -8.49
CA VAL A 85 14.55 8.00 -8.69
C VAL A 85 14.76 9.07 -7.63
N THR A 86 14.79 10.34 -8.05
CA THR A 86 14.89 11.49 -7.13
C THR A 86 13.74 12.47 -7.33
N PHE A 87 13.13 12.86 -6.22
CA PHE A 87 12.23 14.00 -6.10
C PHE A 87 12.89 15.08 -5.24
N ASN A 88 13.19 16.21 -5.87
CA ASN A 88 13.75 17.39 -5.24
C ASN A 88 13.11 18.65 -5.84
N GLY A 89 13.44 19.83 -5.31
CA GLY A 89 13.05 21.11 -5.93
C GLY A 89 12.27 22.08 -5.04
N ASN A 90 12.06 21.76 -3.75
CA ASN A 90 11.41 22.63 -2.76
C ASN A 90 9.97 23.02 -3.13
N ASN A 91 9.29 22.22 -3.95
CA ASN A 91 7.90 22.45 -4.32
C ASN A 91 7.00 21.45 -3.60
N ILE A 92 6.45 21.88 -2.46
CA ILE A 92 5.56 21.06 -1.62
C ILE A 92 4.07 21.16 -2.03
N LEU A 93 3.75 22.05 -2.98
CA LEU A 93 2.37 22.36 -3.37
C LEU A 93 1.94 21.71 -4.68
N ALA A 94 2.87 21.13 -5.45
CA ALA A 94 2.59 20.47 -6.71
C ALA A 94 3.15 19.05 -6.70
N ALA A 95 2.27 18.06 -6.89
CA ALA A 95 2.62 16.65 -6.73
C ALA A 95 2.99 16.03 -8.08
N ALA A 96 4.26 15.67 -8.23
CA ALA A 96 4.68 14.70 -9.25
C ALA A 96 4.11 13.32 -8.92
N THR A 97 3.83 12.50 -9.93
CA THR A 97 3.38 11.11 -9.72
C THR A 97 4.32 10.13 -10.43
N LEU A 98 4.73 9.07 -9.71
CA LEU A 98 5.41 7.89 -10.26
C LEU A 98 4.48 6.68 -10.11
N ASP A 99 4.05 6.11 -11.23
CA ASP A 99 3.04 5.05 -11.26
C ASP A 99 3.45 3.84 -12.08
N GLY A 100 3.52 2.68 -11.42
CA GLY A 100 3.61 1.41 -12.13
C GLY A 100 5.01 1.00 -12.56
N PHE A 101 6.08 1.34 -11.84
CA PHE A 101 7.45 0.95 -12.21
C PHE A 101 8.03 -0.10 -11.25
N THR A 102 8.89 -0.97 -11.76
CA THR A 102 9.92 -1.58 -10.90
C THR A 102 11.06 -0.58 -10.74
N VAL A 103 11.46 -0.29 -9.50
CA VAL A 103 12.62 0.56 -9.17
C VAL A 103 13.65 -0.29 -8.43
N THR A 104 14.84 -0.45 -9.02
CA THR A 104 15.83 -1.41 -8.53
C THR A 104 17.26 -0.94 -8.67
N ASN A 105 18.18 -1.65 -8.00
CA ASN A 105 19.63 -1.46 -8.06
C ASN A 105 20.10 -0.03 -7.75
N GLY A 106 19.36 0.78 -7.01
CA GLY A 106 19.88 2.07 -6.56
C GLY A 106 20.73 1.94 -5.29
N SER A 107 21.73 2.83 -5.14
CA SER A 107 22.70 2.84 -4.03
C SER A 107 22.56 4.05 -3.08
N GLY A 108 21.60 4.94 -3.37
CA GLY A 108 21.28 6.12 -2.56
C GLY A 108 22.11 7.36 -2.91
N THR A 109 21.53 8.53 -2.63
CA THR A 109 22.15 9.83 -2.90
C THR A 109 22.67 10.42 -1.60
N PHE A 110 23.91 10.92 -1.59
CA PHE A 110 24.48 11.52 -0.39
C PHE A 110 23.69 12.76 0.03
N ASP A 111 23.17 12.74 1.26
CA ASP A 111 22.50 13.88 1.88
C ASP A 111 23.38 14.49 2.97
N VAL A 112 23.63 15.80 2.87
CA VAL A 112 24.52 16.51 3.80
C VAL A 112 23.93 16.58 5.21
N GLY A 113 22.60 16.72 5.34
CA GLY A 113 21.92 16.74 6.64
C GLY A 113 21.94 15.37 7.32
N ALA A 114 21.86 14.30 6.55
CA ALA A 114 22.04 12.93 7.02
C ALA A 114 23.50 12.61 7.36
N ASN A 115 24.44 13.12 6.56
CA ASN A 115 25.81 12.63 6.43
C ASN A 115 25.89 11.14 6.00
N TYR A 116 24.95 10.70 5.16
CA TYR A 116 24.84 9.33 4.63
C TYR A 116 24.10 9.33 3.28
N GLU A 117 24.24 8.24 2.52
CA GLU A 117 23.42 7.95 1.34
C GLU A 117 21.97 7.68 1.74
N CYS A 118 21.03 8.33 1.06
CA CYS A 118 19.61 8.25 1.34
C CYS A 118 18.83 7.78 0.11
N GLY A 119 17.81 6.95 0.34
CA GLY A 119 16.83 6.57 -0.68
C GLY A 119 17.46 5.75 -1.81
N GLY A 120 17.79 4.50 -1.56
CA GLY A 120 18.43 3.62 -2.56
C GLY A 120 17.59 3.58 -3.84
N GLY A 121 16.35 3.13 -3.74
CA GLY A 121 15.41 3.18 -4.85
C GLY A 121 14.94 4.60 -5.13
N ILE A 122 14.28 5.22 -4.15
CA ILE A 122 13.64 6.53 -4.28
C ILE A 122 14.11 7.47 -3.18
N TYR A 123 14.59 8.64 -3.56
CA TYR A 123 14.91 9.71 -2.62
C TYR A 123 13.98 10.91 -2.79
N CYS A 124 13.26 11.26 -1.72
CA CYS A 124 12.38 12.42 -1.63
C CYS A 124 12.96 13.43 -0.64
N THR A 125 13.27 14.63 -1.10
CA THR A 125 13.72 15.74 -0.25
C THR A 125 12.99 17.02 -0.61
N ALA A 126 12.44 17.71 0.40
CA ALA A 126 11.65 18.93 0.26
C ALA A 126 10.63 18.86 -0.90
N SER A 127 9.88 17.75 -0.97
CA SER A 127 8.95 17.45 -2.06
C SER A 127 7.73 16.65 -1.59
N SER A 128 6.65 16.69 -2.38
CA SER A 128 5.39 16.02 -2.05
C SER A 128 4.90 15.09 -3.18
N PRO A 129 5.71 14.09 -3.63
CA PRO A 129 5.31 13.21 -4.71
C PRO A 129 4.25 12.19 -4.29
N VAL A 130 3.48 11.72 -5.26
CA VAL A 130 2.66 10.51 -5.16
C VAL A 130 3.44 9.35 -5.80
N ILE A 131 3.73 8.33 -5.01
CA ILE A 131 4.43 7.12 -5.44
C ILE A 131 3.42 5.99 -5.32
N THR A 132 2.98 5.44 -6.46
CA THR A 132 1.87 4.48 -6.51
C THR A 132 2.11 3.27 -7.41
N ASN A 133 1.58 2.11 -7.04
CA ASN A 133 1.62 0.88 -7.85
C ASN A 133 3.03 0.44 -8.29
N ASN A 134 4.07 0.80 -7.54
CA ASN A 134 5.45 0.47 -7.88
C ASN A 134 5.91 -0.81 -7.17
N ILE A 135 6.90 -1.49 -7.76
CA ILE A 135 7.69 -2.54 -7.10
C ILE A 135 9.07 -1.97 -6.81
N ILE A 136 9.41 -1.72 -5.56
CA ILE A 136 10.66 -1.10 -5.14
C ILE A 136 11.51 -2.16 -4.45
N ARG A 137 12.55 -2.65 -5.13
CA ARG A 137 13.28 -3.85 -4.68
C ARG A 137 14.76 -3.86 -4.98
N GLY A 138 15.53 -4.56 -4.13
CA GLY A 138 16.96 -4.79 -4.35
C GLY A 138 17.79 -3.52 -4.31
N ASN A 139 17.34 -2.50 -3.58
CA ASN A 139 18.05 -1.24 -3.43
C ASN A 139 18.82 -1.21 -2.11
N VAL A 140 19.91 -0.45 -2.10
CA VAL A 140 20.82 -0.32 -0.94
C VAL A 140 21.06 1.16 -0.63
N SER A 141 21.13 1.54 0.65
CA SER A 141 21.54 2.89 1.05
C SER A 141 22.02 2.93 2.51
N GLY A 142 22.39 4.11 3.02
CA GLY A 142 22.52 4.34 4.46
C GLY A 142 21.14 4.44 5.13
N PHE A 143 20.27 5.28 4.61
CA PHE A 143 18.89 5.42 5.11
C PHE A 143 17.86 5.19 4.02
N GLY A 144 16.86 4.35 4.29
CA GLY A 144 15.78 4.12 3.34
C GLY A 144 16.28 3.35 2.13
N GLY A 145 16.48 2.04 2.28
CA GLY A 145 17.02 1.20 1.20
C GLY A 145 16.09 1.29 -0.01
N GLY A 146 14.79 1.11 0.21
CA GLY A 146 13.76 1.33 -0.80
C GLY A 146 13.49 2.82 -1.01
N ILE A 147 13.01 3.49 0.03
CA ILE A 147 12.56 4.89 -0.03
C ILE A 147 13.11 5.69 1.16
N SER A 148 13.60 6.89 0.92
CA SER A 148 13.88 7.86 1.99
C SER A 148 13.13 9.16 1.74
N CYS A 149 12.37 9.62 2.73
CA CYS A 149 11.67 10.92 2.72
C CYS A 149 12.26 11.82 3.81
N ARG A 150 12.73 13.01 3.42
CA ARG A 150 13.46 13.92 4.29
C ARG A 150 13.08 15.39 4.10
N SER A 151 13.42 16.24 5.07
CA SER A 151 13.44 17.71 4.96
C SER A 151 12.09 18.30 4.53
N ALA A 152 11.08 18.15 5.38
CA ALA A 152 9.70 18.59 5.18
C ALA A 152 9.02 17.99 3.94
N SER A 153 9.41 16.78 3.52
CA SER A 153 8.70 16.06 2.46
C SER A 153 7.33 15.58 2.94
N ALA A 154 6.31 15.70 2.08
CA ALA A 154 4.95 15.25 2.34
C ALA A 154 4.50 14.25 1.26
N ALA A 155 5.29 13.20 1.07
CA ALA A 155 5.02 12.17 0.06
C ALA A 155 3.80 11.33 0.42
N ILE A 156 3.09 10.85 -0.61
CA ILE A 156 2.04 9.84 -0.48
C ILE A 156 2.53 8.56 -1.14
N LEU A 157 2.75 7.53 -0.32
CA LEU A 157 3.15 6.20 -0.75
C LEU A 157 1.92 5.30 -0.70
N VAL A 158 1.42 4.86 -1.84
CA VAL A 158 0.18 4.06 -1.90
C VAL A 158 0.27 2.85 -2.83
N ALA A 159 -0.22 1.69 -2.39
CA ALA A 159 -0.29 0.49 -3.24
C ALA A 159 1.08 0.07 -3.85
N ASN A 160 2.18 0.32 -3.14
CA ASN A 160 3.50 -0.14 -3.57
C ASN A 160 3.86 -1.46 -2.89
N VAL A 161 4.70 -2.23 -3.55
CA VAL A 161 5.41 -3.39 -2.99
C VAL A 161 6.87 -2.99 -2.77
N ILE A 162 7.27 -2.85 -1.51
CA ILE A 162 8.60 -2.41 -1.10
C ILE A 162 9.30 -3.60 -0.44
N THR A 163 10.20 -4.25 -1.19
CA THR A 163 10.71 -5.57 -0.78
C THR A 163 12.18 -5.79 -1.03
N ASN A 164 12.85 -6.54 -0.16
CA ASN A 164 14.26 -6.93 -0.32
C ASN A 164 15.20 -5.73 -0.51
N ASN A 165 14.93 -4.63 0.19
CA ASN A 165 15.83 -3.48 0.24
C ASN A 165 16.67 -3.52 1.51
N THR A 166 17.88 -2.96 1.45
CA THR A 166 18.83 -2.99 2.56
C THR A 166 19.29 -1.58 2.92
N ALA A 167 19.36 -1.26 4.21
CA ALA A 167 19.93 -0.01 4.68
C ALA A 167 20.65 -0.16 6.03
N TYR A 168 21.32 0.90 6.49
CA TYR A 168 21.72 0.98 7.90
C TYR A 168 20.47 1.08 8.78
N ALA A 169 19.54 1.98 8.47
CA ALA A 169 18.23 2.07 9.13
C ALA A 169 17.12 2.36 8.10
N GLY A 170 15.90 1.87 8.37
CA GLY A 170 14.80 1.97 7.41
C GLY A 170 15.09 1.12 6.18
N GLY A 171 15.23 -0.20 6.36
CA GLY A 171 15.56 -1.11 5.24
C GLY A 171 14.63 -0.91 4.06
N GLY A 172 13.32 -0.87 4.32
CA GLY A 172 12.31 -0.48 3.33
C GLY A 172 12.19 1.04 3.19
N ILE A 173 11.77 1.71 4.26
CA ILE A 173 11.44 3.14 4.26
C ILE A 173 12.15 3.85 5.42
N SER A 174 12.75 5.00 5.14
CA SER A 174 13.24 5.94 6.18
C SER A 174 12.50 7.27 6.08
N LEU A 175 12.05 7.77 7.23
CA LEU A 175 11.40 9.08 7.39
C LEU A 175 12.24 9.93 8.35
N ALA A 176 12.59 11.14 7.94
CA ALA A 176 13.20 12.13 8.83
C ALA A 176 12.63 13.52 8.57
N GLU A 177 12.14 14.20 9.62
CA GLU A 177 11.61 15.57 9.50
C GLU A 177 10.55 15.68 8.38
N SER A 178 9.61 14.74 8.30
CA SER A 178 8.67 14.60 7.16
C SER A 178 7.22 14.32 7.60
N GLU A 179 6.27 14.56 6.69
CA GLU A 179 4.81 14.39 6.84
C GLU A 179 4.27 13.37 5.84
N VAL A 180 4.78 12.14 5.88
CA VAL A 180 4.48 11.12 4.87
C VAL A 180 3.20 10.34 5.19
N GLN A 181 2.43 10.05 4.14
CA GLN A 181 1.33 9.08 4.19
C GLN A 181 1.79 7.76 3.57
N ILE A 182 1.71 6.68 4.34
CA ILE A 182 2.07 5.32 3.92
C ILE A 182 0.79 4.49 3.98
N LEU A 183 0.17 4.27 2.83
CA LEU A 183 -1.18 3.75 2.72
C LEU A 183 -1.25 2.48 1.86
N ARG A 184 -1.77 1.37 2.38
CA ARG A 184 -2.03 0.16 1.56
C ARG A 184 -0.79 -0.33 0.80
N ASN A 185 0.38 -0.27 1.41
CA ASN A 185 1.61 -0.83 0.85
C ASN A 185 1.87 -2.21 1.43
N GLU A 186 2.58 -3.04 0.66
CA GLU A 186 3.26 -4.22 1.17
C GLU A 186 4.73 -3.85 1.41
N ILE A 187 5.20 -3.94 2.66
CA ILE A 187 6.58 -3.64 3.06
C ILE A 187 7.16 -4.91 3.65
N SER A 188 7.94 -5.64 2.86
CA SER A 188 8.26 -7.02 3.23
C SER A 188 9.67 -7.49 2.88
N GLY A 189 10.29 -8.29 3.76
CA GLY A 189 11.63 -8.83 3.52
C GLY A 189 12.75 -7.77 3.44
N ASN A 190 12.55 -6.57 3.99
CA ASN A 190 13.57 -5.54 4.02
C ASN A 190 14.51 -5.69 5.23
N LEU A 191 15.75 -5.20 5.10
CA LEU A 191 16.80 -5.37 6.09
C LEU A 191 17.42 -4.04 6.51
N ALA A 192 17.33 -3.69 7.79
CA ALA A 192 18.22 -2.73 8.44
C ALA A 192 19.38 -3.53 9.06
N HIS A 193 20.60 -3.45 8.50
CA HIS A 193 21.68 -4.38 8.84
C HIS A 193 22.17 -4.23 10.28
N THR A 194 22.43 -3.00 10.74
CA THR A 194 22.89 -2.71 12.10
C THR A 194 22.01 -1.73 12.85
N GLY A 195 21.17 -0.96 12.14
CA GLY A 195 20.25 -0.01 12.75
C GLY A 195 18.84 -0.57 12.93
N SER A 196 17.91 0.35 13.17
CA SER A 196 16.53 0.05 13.52
C SER A 196 15.59 0.21 12.32
N GLY A 197 14.38 -0.33 12.42
CA GLY A 197 13.34 -0.16 11.40
C GLY A 197 13.64 -0.99 10.15
N GLY A 198 13.53 -2.31 10.24
CA GLY A 198 13.75 -3.18 9.08
C GLY A 198 12.79 -2.84 7.94
N GLY A 199 11.51 -2.69 8.27
CA GLY A 199 10.49 -2.18 7.35
C GLY A 199 10.52 -0.66 7.26
N ILE A 200 10.23 0.03 8.37
CA ILE A 200 10.12 1.49 8.45
C ILE A 200 10.94 2.02 9.63
N ALA A 201 11.80 3.00 9.39
CA ALA A 201 12.40 3.82 10.45
C ALA A 201 11.88 5.25 10.35
N ALA A 202 11.35 5.79 11.43
CA ALA A 202 10.86 7.16 11.49
C ALA A 202 11.54 7.93 12.64
N ALA A 203 12.18 9.05 12.31
CA ALA A 203 12.87 9.89 13.28
C ALA A 203 12.42 11.34 13.15
N SER A 204 12.11 12.00 14.27
CA SER A 204 11.80 13.43 14.36
C SER A 204 10.81 13.92 13.28
N SER A 205 9.84 13.06 12.92
CA SER A 205 8.87 13.31 11.85
C SER A 205 7.55 13.83 12.41
N PHE A 206 6.83 14.60 11.60
CA PHE A 206 5.63 15.32 12.01
C PHE A 206 4.38 14.41 11.89
N ALA A 207 4.33 13.38 12.74
CA ALA A 207 3.21 12.45 12.87
C ALA A 207 2.80 11.75 11.55
N PRO A 208 3.66 10.88 10.98
CA PRO A 208 3.33 10.18 9.73
C PRO A 208 2.09 9.28 9.90
N ASN A 209 1.27 9.21 8.87
CA ASN A 209 0.09 8.34 8.83
C ASN A 209 0.47 7.02 8.14
N ILE A 210 0.43 5.93 8.88
CA ILE A 210 0.77 4.59 8.41
C ILE A 210 -0.50 3.76 8.54
N SER A 211 -1.20 3.52 7.44
CA SER A 211 -2.51 2.84 7.49
C SER A 211 -2.76 1.85 6.37
N GLY A 212 -3.44 0.74 6.67
CA GLY A 212 -3.81 -0.27 5.68
C GLY A 212 -2.63 -1.09 5.18
N ASN A 213 -1.46 -1.04 5.81
CA ASN A 213 -0.25 -1.66 5.28
C ASN A 213 -0.05 -3.08 5.81
N VAL A 214 0.54 -3.92 4.96
CA VAL A 214 1.16 -5.17 5.37
C VAL A 214 2.64 -4.93 5.60
N ILE A 215 3.13 -5.15 6.82
CA ILE A 215 4.54 -4.99 7.19
C ILE A 215 5.02 -6.36 7.67
N ALA A 216 5.68 -7.11 6.79
CA ALA A 216 5.87 -8.54 6.97
C ALA A 216 7.31 -9.03 6.77
N GLY A 217 7.85 -9.81 7.72
CA GLY A 217 9.13 -10.48 7.53
C GLY A 217 10.32 -9.54 7.35
N ASN A 218 10.26 -8.31 7.89
CA ASN A 218 11.37 -7.38 7.84
C ASN A 218 12.32 -7.62 9.03
N ARG A 219 13.60 -7.27 8.85
CA ARG A 219 14.63 -7.51 9.85
C ARG A 219 15.40 -6.25 10.22
N ALA A 220 15.60 -6.01 11.51
CA ALA A 220 16.46 -4.98 12.04
C ALA A 220 17.62 -5.59 12.85
N GLY A 221 18.80 -5.02 12.68
CA GLY A 221 19.99 -5.34 13.45
C GLY A 221 19.91 -4.86 14.90
N ALA A 222 19.17 -3.78 15.15
CA ALA A 222 18.85 -3.25 16.46
C ALA A 222 17.35 -3.45 16.76
N ASP A 223 16.56 -2.37 16.78
CA ASP A 223 15.16 -2.36 17.23
C ASP A 223 14.15 -2.25 16.07
N GLY A 224 12.89 -2.56 16.35
CA GLY A 224 11.79 -2.25 15.42
C GLY A 224 11.93 -3.01 14.11
N GLY A 225 11.84 -4.34 14.16
CA GLY A 225 11.98 -5.18 12.96
C GLY A 225 11.01 -4.74 11.86
N GLY A 226 9.76 -4.48 12.22
CA GLY A 226 8.74 -3.88 11.36
C GLY A 226 8.88 -2.37 11.31
N ILE A 227 8.62 -1.70 12.44
CA ILE A 227 8.63 -0.23 12.54
C ILE A 227 9.47 0.21 13.74
N SER A 228 10.35 1.18 13.56
CA SER A 228 11.06 1.86 14.64
C SER A 228 10.76 3.35 14.61
N CYS A 229 10.36 3.92 15.74
CA CYS A 229 10.06 5.34 15.90
C CYS A 229 10.93 5.98 16.97
N LEU A 230 11.55 7.11 16.63
CA LEU A 230 12.32 7.95 17.54
C LEU A 230 11.81 9.38 17.47
N GLU A 231 11.37 9.94 18.60
CA GLU A 231 10.89 11.32 18.69
C GLU A 231 9.80 11.65 17.66
N THR A 232 8.91 10.69 17.39
CA THR A 232 7.83 10.83 16.40
C THR A 232 6.59 10.05 16.81
N SER A 233 5.42 10.61 16.54
CA SER A 233 4.14 10.08 17.00
C SER A 233 3.27 9.67 15.81
N PRO A 234 3.50 8.51 15.18
CA PRO A 234 2.73 8.08 14.03
C PRO A 234 1.28 7.73 14.39
N ASN A 235 0.37 7.90 13.44
CA ASN A 235 -0.93 7.24 13.49
C ASN A 235 -0.83 5.88 12.78
N LEU A 236 -1.19 4.80 13.47
CA LEU A 236 -1.01 3.41 13.04
C LEU A 236 -2.37 2.71 13.02
N GLU A 237 -3.09 2.80 11.90
CA GLU A 237 -4.45 2.26 11.78
C GLU A 237 -4.57 1.16 10.75
N ARG A 238 -5.26 0.06 11.04
CA ARG A 238 -5.52 -1.01 10.05
C ARG A 238 -4.24 -1.58 9.44
N ASN A 239 -3.21 -1.80 10.24
CA ASN A 239 -1.98 -2.44 9.75
C ASN A 239 -1.92 -3.89 10.20
N THR A 240 -1.40 -4.76 9.33
CA THR A 240 -1.01 -6.12 9.68
C THR A 240 0.52 -6.18 9.75
N ILE A 241 1.06 -6.29 10.96
CA ILE A 241 2.49 -6.28 11.25
C ILE A 241 2.89 -7.67 11.74
N VAL A 242 3.55 -8.45 10.88
CA VAL A 242 3.78 -9.88 11.15
C VAL A 242 5.18 -10.36 10.82
N GLU A 243 5.65 -11.37 11.55
CA GLU A 243 6.92 -12.07 11.27
C GLU A 243 8.16 -11.16 11.23
N ASN A 244 8.09 -9.94 11.77
CA ASN A 244 9.22 -9.03 11.77
C ASN A 244 10.18 -9.35 12.91
N ILE A 245 11.48 -9.18 12.65
CA ILE A 245 12.55 -9.60 13.54
C ILE A 245 13.44 -8.43 13.89
N ALA A 246 13.59 -8.13 15.17
CA ALA A 246 14.63 -7.27 15.71
C ALA A 246 15.62 -8.12 16.52
N THR A 247 16.90 -7.73 16.57
CA THR A 247 17.86 -8.41 17.45
C THR A 247 17.63 -8.00 18.90
N ASP A 248 17.30 -6.74 19.14
CA ASP A 248 17.24 -6.14 20.48
C ASP A 248 15.78 -6.02 20.94
N GLU A 249 15.07 -4.96 20.57
CA GLU A 249 13.72 -4.68 21.05
C GLU A 249 12.68 -4.49 19.94
N GLY A 250 11.42 -4.84 20.23
CA GLY A 250 10.30 -4.43 19.36
C GLY A 250 10.33 -5.11 18.01
N GLY A 251 10.15 -6.42 17.96
CA GLY A 251 10.17 -7.18 16.70
C GLY A 251 9.18 -6.59 15.69
N GLY A 252 7.95 -6.33 16.15
CA GLY A 252 6.93 -5.63 15.37
C GLY A 252 7.17 -4.13 15.35
N MET A 253 7.12 -3.51 16.52
CA MET A 253 7.27 -2.05 16.66
C MET A 253 8.13 -1.65 17.85
N SER A 254 8.87 -0.55 17.72
CA SER A 254 9.59 0.09 18.82
C SER A 254 9.39 1.61 18.85
N PHE A 255 9.30 2.19 20.05
CA PHE A 255 9.02 3.62 20.26
C PHE A 255 9.97 4.21 21.31
N TYR A 256 10.67 5.31 20.96
CA TYR A 256 11.69 5.96 21.78
C TYR A 256 11.59 7.49 21.81
N GLY A 257 12.03 8.14 22.89
CA GLY A 257 12.21 9.60 22.94
C GLY A 257 10.89 10.39 22.90
N GLY A 258 9.96 10.08 23.81
CA GLY A 258 8.72 10.86 23.94
C GLY A 258 7.68 10.62 22.84
N CYS A 259 7.71 9.46 22.17
CA CYS A 259 6.72 9.09 21.16
C CYS A 259 5.30 9.00 21.76
N GLN A 260 4.29 9.45 21.03
CA GLN A 260 2.88 9.34 21.42
C GLN A 260 2.00 8.76 20.29
N PRO A 261 2.28 7.54 19.80
CA PRO A 261 1.52 6.95 18.72
C PRO A 261 0.11 6.54 19.17
N LEU A 262 -0.82 6.57 18.22
CA LEU A 262 -2.10 5.90 18.30
C LEU A 262 -2.06 4.65 17.43
N ILE A 263 -2.30 3.48 18.04
CA ILE A 263 -2.42 2.20 17.35
C ILE A 263 -3.87 1.75 17.44
N ALA A 264 -4.52 1.54 16.29
CA ALA A 264 -5.90 1.08 16.25
C ALA A 264 -6.14 0.10 15.10
N ASP A 265 -7.11 -0.80 15.28
CA ASP A 265 -7.55 -1.73 14.24
C ASP A 265 -6.41 -2.56 13.67
N ALA A 266 -5.38 -2.86 14.46
CA ALA A 266 -4.15 -3.49 13.98
C ALA A 266 -4.09 -4.98 14.34
N ILE A 267 -3.34 -5.75 13.55
CA ILE A 267 -2.92 -7.11 13.89
C ILE A 267 -1.41 -7.12 14.05
N LEU A 268 -0.92 -7.57 15.20
CA LEU A 268 0.48 -7.79 15.52
C LEU A 268 0.68 -9.26 15.87
N TRP A 269 1.38 -10.00 15.01
CA TRP A 269 1.47 -11.45 15.15
C TRP A 269 2.80 -12.04 14.69
N GLU A 270 3.35 -12.96 15.47
CA GLU A 270 4.58 -13.69 15.13
C GLU A 270 5.81 -12.79 14.94
N ASN A 271 5.81 -11.60 15.53
CA ASN A 271 7.00 -10.78 15.56
C ASN A 271 7.98 -11.32 16.62
N ASN A 272 9.27 -11.04 16.46
CA ASN A 272 10.29 -11.56 17.34
C ASN A 272 11.40 -10.56 17.66
N ALA A 273 11.75 -10.48 18.93
CA ALA A 273 12.88 -9.71 19.45
C ALA A 273 13.35 -10.32 20.77
N SER A 274 14.50 -9.88 21.28
CA SER A 274 14.96 -10.27 22.61
C SER A 274 14.03 -9.74 23.70
N ILE A 275 13.47 -8.53 23.51
CA ILE A 275 12.55 -7.87 24.44
C ILE A 275 11.38 -7.25 23.66
N GLY A 276 10.16 -7.34 24.20
CA GLY A 276 8.97 -6.69 23.61
C GLY A 276 8.69 -7.16 22.18
N LYS A 277 8.44 -8.46 21.99
CA LYS A 277 8.36 -9.08 20.66
C LYS A 277 7.42 -8.35 19.70
N GLU A 278 6.22 -8.03 20.16
CA GLU A 278 5.24 -7.30 19.35
C GLU A 278 5.51 -5.80 19.42
N ILE A 279 5.68 -5.26 20.64
CA ILE A 279 5.90 -3.84 20.88
C ILE A 279 6.95 -3.67 21.99
N SER A 280 7.93 -2.81 21.75
CA SER A 280 8.78 -2.22 22.78
C SER A 280 8.49 -0.72 22.92
N ILE A 281 8.19 -0.29 24.14
CA ILE A 281 8.15 1.13 24.51
C ILE A 281 9.39 1.38 25.35
N GLY A 282 10.44 1.77 24.65
CA GLY A 282 11.75 1.98 25.23
C GLY A 282 12.14 3.45 25.21
N GLY A 283 13.37 3.67 25.64
CA GLY A 283 13.94 4.99 25.75
C GLY A 283 14.95 4.90 26.83
N ASN A 284 16.06 4.22 26.52
CA ASN A 284 17.20 4.16 27.42
C ASN A 284 17.53 5.59 27.90
N SER A 285 18.23 5.70 29.02
CA SER A 285 18.58 6.95 29.73
C SER A 285 19.28 8.06 28.93
N TRP A 286 19.41 7.92 27.61
CA TRP A 286 20.07 8.79 26.66
C TRP A 286 19.09 9.66 25.84
N TYR A 287 17.80 9.30 25.77
CA TYR A 287 16.80 10.05 25.02
C TYR A 287 15.92 10.92 25.92
N TRP A 288 15.51 12.08 25.42
CA TRP A 288 14.70 13.03 26.17
C TRP A 288 13.22 12.68 26.06
N GLY A 289 12.58 12.40 27.19
CA GLY A 289 11.13 12.25 27.27
C GLY A 289 10.64 10.81 27.26
N TYR A 290 9.60 10.58 28.06
CA TYR A 290 8.94 9.29 28.15
C TYR A 290 7.85 9.16 27.09
N SER A 291 7.85 8.04 26.40
CA SER A 291 6.85 7.67 25.41
C SER A 291 5.54 7.26 26.07
N VAL A 292 4.43 7.57 25.42
CA VAL A 292 3.06 7.26 25.84
C VAL A 292 2.32 6.64 24.67
N VAL A 293 2.19 5.32 24.66
CA VAL A 293 1.53 4.60 23.55
C VAL A 293 0.08 4.31 23.90
N GLU A 294 -0.83 4.65 22.99
CA GLU A 294 -2.23 4.24 23.05
C GLU A 294 -2.49 3.12 22.06
N ILE A 295 -3.08 2.01 22.51
CA ILE A 295 -3.52 0.91 21.66
C ILE A 295 -4.95 0.49 21.97
N ARG A 296 -5.76 0.30 20.94
CA ARG A 296 -7.17 -0.05 21.03
C ARG A 296 -7.62 -0.90 19.85
N TYR A 297 -8.69 -1.67 20.02
CA TYR A 297 -9.35 -2.43 18.94
C TYR A 297 -8.36 -3.21 18.07
N SER A 298 -7.36 -3.85 18.69
CA SER A 298 -6.26 -4.50 17.98
C SER A 298 -6.03 -5.91 18.52
N ASP A 299 -5.52 -6.78 17.65
CA ASP A 299 -5.11 -8.14 18.01
C ASP A 299 -3.60 -8.19 18.17
N VAL A 300 -3.15 -8.55 19.37
CA VAL A 300 -1.72 -8.58 19.70
C VAL A 300 -1.39 -9.93 20.28
N GLN A 301 -0.46 -10.65 19.66
CA GLN A 301 -0.02 -11.95 20.14
C GLN A 301 0.50 -11.87 21.58
N GLY A 302 -0.02 -12.73 22.46
CA GLY A 302 0.34 -12.74 23.89
C GLY A 302 -0.30 -11.62 24.73
N GLY A 303 -1.08 -10.72 24.11
CA GLY A 303 -1.82 -9.65 24.77
C GLY A 303 -0.90 -8.62 25.43
N GLN A 304 -1.39 -7.91 26.45
CA GLN A 304 -0.61 -6.85 27.08
C GLN A 304 0.73 -7.33 27.66
N ALA A 305 0.82 -8.60 28.07
CA ALA A 305 2.03 -9.17 28.65
C ALA A 305 3.18 -9.35 27.65
N SER A 306 2.92 -9.31 26.34
CA SER A 306 3.97 -9.37 25.30
C SER A 306 4.59 -8.02 24.99
N VAL A 307 3.97 -6.92 25.45
CA VAL A 307 4.49 -5.56 25.28
C VAL A 307 5.49 -5.26 26.39
N TYR A 308 6.68 -4.84 25.99
CA TYR A 308 7.67 -4.32 26.93
C TYR A 308 7.46 -2.82 27.12
N VAL A 309 7.47 -2.38 28.37
CA VAL A 309 7.38 -0.97 28.74
C VAL A 309 8.52 -0.67 29.70
N GLU A 310 9.53 0.06 29.22
CA GLU A 310 10.65 0.50 30.05
C GLU A 310 10.17 1.51 31.10
N THR A 311 10.83 1.53 32.27
CA THR A 311 10.46 2.39 33.41
C THR A 311 10.35 3.85 32.99
N GLY A 312 9.21 4.47 33.34
CA GLY A 312 8.90 5.87 33.05
C GLY A 312 8.03 6.08 31.81
N ASN A 313 8.03 5.11 30.88
CA ASN A 313 7.10 5.10 29.76
C ASN A 313 5.71 4.61 30.18
N THR A 314 4.71 4.88 29.34
CA THR A 314 3.31 4.53 29.59
C THR A 314 2.70 3.79 28.42
N LEU A 315 1.96 2.72 28.71
CA LEU A 315 1.09 2.01 27.78
C LEU A 315 -0.36 2.15 28.24
N TYR A 316 -1.21 2.73 27.39
CA TYR A 316 -2.65 2.66 27.53
C TYR A 316 -3.18 1.50 26.69
N TRP A 317 -3.43 0.38 27.36
CA TRP A 317 -4.07 -0.80 26.78
C TRP A 317 -5.59 -0.65 26.92
N LEU A 318 -6.25 -0.18 25.86
CA LEU A 318 -7.64 0.28 25.90
C LEU A 318 -8.63 -0.83 25.50
N ALA A 319 -9.86 -0.43 25.17
CA ALA A 319 -10.95 -1.34 24.82
C ALA A 319 -10.71 -2.05 23.47
N GLY A 320 -11.39 -3.18 23.28
CA GLY A 320 -11.40 -3.92 22.02
C GLY A 320 -10.13 -4.73 21.75
N MET A 321 -9.24 -4.86 22.72
CA MET A 321 -8.01 -5.64 22.56
C MET A 321 -8.31 -7.14 22.60
N ILE A 322 -7.77 -7.88 21.64
CA ILE A 322 -7.82 -9.34 21.59
C ILE A 322 -6.39 -9.93 21.48
N SER A 323 -6.28 -11.23 21.74
CA SER A 323 -5.04 -11.99 21.61
C SER A 323 -5.37 -13.41 21.18
N ALA A 324 -6.01 -13.51 20.02
CA ALA A 324 -6.45 -14.77 19.46
C ALA A 324 -5.75 -14.99 18.13
N TYR A 325 -5.60 -16.23 17.67
CA TYR A 325 -4.98 -16.45 16.37
C TYR A 325 -5.80 -15.75 15.27
N PRO A 326 -5.20 -14.88 14.43
CA PRO A 326 -5.95 -14.10 13.44
C PRO A 326 -6.62 -14.94 12.35
N ASP A 327 -6.22 -16.21 12.18
CA ASP A 327 -6.77 -17.14 11.18
C ASP A 327 -6.65 -16.62 9.73
N PHE A 328 -5.42 -16.33 9.33
CA PHE A 328 -5.07 -15.96 7.96
C PHE A 328 -5.31 -17.10 6.96
N LEU A 329 -5.60 -16.73 5.70
CA LEU A 329 -5.95 -17.66 4.64
C LEU A 329 -4.78 -18.56 4.24
N ASP A 330 -3.61 -17.99 3.98
CA ASP A 330 -2.37 -18.71 3.66
C ASP A 330 -1.13 -17.90 4.09
N PRO A 331 -0.82 -17.87 5.40
CA PRO A 331 0.27 -17.06 5.92
C PRO A 331 1.65 -17.48 5.37
N LEU A 332 1.83 -18.76 5.03
CA LEU A 332 3.11 -19.25 4.48
C LEU A 332 3.45 -18.62 3.13
N ASN A 333 2.43 -18.29 2.34
CA ASN A 333 2.57 -17.59 1.06
C ASN A 333 2.23 -16.09 1.17
N ARG A 334 2.14 -15.54 2.39
CA ARG A 334 1.79 -14.15 2.69
C ARG A 334 0.41 -13.71 2.22
N ASP A 335 -0.51 -14.65 2.04
CA ASP A 335 -1.91 -14.31 1.94
C ASP A 335 -2.49 -14.11 3.34
N LEU A 336 -2.46 -12.86 3.78
CA LEU A 336 -2.90 -12.43 5.10
C LEU A 336 -4.36 -11.96 5.10
N HIS A 337 -5.15 -12.29 4.08
CA HIS A 337 -6.60 -12.14 4.17
C HIS A 337 -7.13 -13.04 5.29
N LEU A 338 -8.18 -12.57 5.96
CA LEU A 338 -8.81 -13.31 7.06
C LEU A 338 -9.69 -14.44 6.50
N ARG A 339 -9.69 -15.60 7.18
CA ARG A 339 -10.72 -16.62 6.95
C ARG A 339 -12.02 -16.23 7.65
N ALA A 340 -13.14 -16.79 7.18
CA ALA A 340 -14.47 -16.54 7.74
C ALA A 340 -14.61 -16.82 9.25
N THR A 341 -13.69 -17.61 9.82
CA THR A 341 -13.63 -17.99 11.24
C THR A 341 -12.75 -17.06 12.09
N SER A 342 -12.13 -16.06 11.48
CA SER A 342 -11.22 -15.15 12.16
C SER A 342 -11.90 -14.35 13.27
N PRO A 343 -11.25 -14.21 14.45
CA PRO A 343 -11.73 -13.34 15.52
C PRO A 343 -11.53 -11.85 15.21
N CYS A 344 -10.75 -11.51 14.18
CA CYS A 344 -10.46 -10.13 13.80
C CYS A 344 -11.59 -9.48 12.98
N ILE A 345 -12.54 -10.29 12.48
CA ILE A 345 -13.66 -9.80 11.69
C ILE A 345 -14.66 -9.02 12.57
N ASP A 346 -15.16 -7.89 12.06
CA ASP A 346 -16.04 -6.90 12.69
C ASP A 346 -15.57 -6.46 14.08
N SER A 347 -14.26 -6.46 14.35
CA SER A 347 -13.73 -6.28 15.70
C SER A 347 -12.94 -5.00 15.91
N GLY A 348 -12.71 -4.19 14.87
CA GLY A 348 -12.10 -2.85 14.89
C GLY A 348 -12.94 -1.76 15.58
N ASP A 349 -12.59 -0.49 15.57
CA ASP A 349 -13.27 0.58 16.32
C ASP A 349 -14.76 0.70 15.88
N PRO A 350 -15.75 0.50 16.78
CA PRO A 350 -17.17 0.62 16.44
C PRO A 350 -17.59 2.05 16.08
N ASN A 351 -16.75 3.06 16.37
CA ASN A 351 -16.96 4.45 15.94
C ASN A 351 -16.08 4.83 14.75
N GLY A 352 -15.26 3.90 14.25
CA GLY A 352 -14.45 4.08 13.05
C GLY A 352 -15.27 3.94 11.76
N PRO A 353 -14.65 4.20 10.60
CA PRO A 353 -15.29 3.94 9.32
C PRO A 353 -15.50 2.42 9.12
N ASN A 354 -16.64 2.08 8.53
CA ASN A 354 -16.99 0.72 8.13
C ASN A 354 -16.11 0.23 6.97
N ASP A 355 -16.03 -1.09 6.82
CA ASP A 355 -15.40 -1.72 5.66
C ASP A 355 -16.21 -1.50 4.37
N PRO A 356 -15.62 -1.70 3.18
CA PRO A 356 -16.29 -1.48 1.90
C PRO A 356 -17.55 -2.32 1.65
N ASP A 357 -17.77 -3.39 2.40
CA ASP A 357 -19.01 -4.18 2.38
C ASP A 357 -20.09 -3.65 3.35
N GLY A 358 -19.76 -2.60 4.11
CA GLY A 358 -20.64 -1.89 5.01
C GLY A 358 -20.65 -2.42 6.45
N THR A 359 -19.86 -3.45 6.78
CA THR A 359 -19.77 -3.97 8.15
C THR A 359 -18.81 -3.13 9.01
N ARG A 360 -18.79 -3.39 10.32
CA ARG A 360 -17.83 -2.76 11.23
C ARG A 360 -16.43 -3.14 10.75
N ALA A 361 -15.47 -2.22 10.85
CA ALA A 361 -14.10 -2.50 10.43
C ALA A 361 -13.54 -3.78 11.05
N ASP A 362 -12.90 -4.59 10.23
CA ASP A 362 -12.02 -5.67 10.63
C ASP A 362 -10.70 -5.10 11.18
N MET A 363 -10.03 -5.89 12.02
CA MET A 363 -8.64 -5.57 12.38
C MET A 363 -7.68 -6.01 11.26
N GLY A 364 -6.62 -5.24 11.06
CA GLY A 364 -5.56 -5.52 10.09
C GLY A 364 -5.71 -4.76 8.78
N ALA A 365 -4.82 -5.08 7.83
CA ALA A 365 -4.70 -4.43 6.53
C ALA A 365 -5.80 -4.81 5.54
N PHE A 366 -6.40 -5.99 5.71
CA PHE A 366 -7.42 -6.54 4.83
C PHE A 366 -8.72 -6.75 5.60
N TYR A 367 -9.83 -6.40 4.96
CA TYR A 367 -11.15 -6.76 5.43
C TYR A 367 -11.64 -8.05 4.77
N TYR A 368 -12.51 -8.77 5.46
CA TYR A 368 -13.22 -9.93 4.98
C TYR A 368 -14.49 -9.48 4.25
N ASP A 369 -14.42 -9.45 2.91
CA ASP A 369 -15.55 -9.05 2.09
C ASP A 369 -16.70 -10.08 2.14
N ARG A 370 -17.81 -9.71 2.78
CA ARG A 370 -19.01 -10.57 2.87
C ARG A 370 -19.96 -10.41 1.69
N ARG A 371 -19.61 -9.59 0.70
CA ARG A 371 -20.45 -9.45 -0.50
C ARG A 371 -20.44 -10.75 -1.31
N PRO A 372 -21.53 -11.06 -2.02
CA PRO A 372 -21.56 -12.15 -2.98
C PRO A 372 -20.43 -12.03 -4.01
N THR A 373 -19.68 -13.12 -4.21
CA THR A 373 -18.55 -13.17 -5.14
C THR A 373 -18.77 -14.19 -6.25
N LEU A 374 -18.17 -13.91 -7.40
CA LEU A 374 -18.09 -14.74 -8.60
C LEU A 374 -16.60 -14.98 -8.93
N ALA A 375 -16.23 -16.24 -9.09
CA ALA A 375 -14.92 -16.67 -9.56
C ALA A 375 -15.04 -17.65 -10.72
N ILE A 376 -14.09 -17.58 -11.65
CA ILE A 376 -13.98 -18.52 -12.78
C ILE A 376 -12.58 -19.10 -12.76
N THR A 377 -12.46 -20.43 -12.66
CA THR A 377 -11.17 -21.13 -12.66
C THR A 377 -11.08 -22.11 -13.83
N ASN A 378 -9.86 -22.45 -14.22
CA ASN A 378 -9.55 -23.30 -15.38
C ASN A 378 -10.22 -22.87 -16.70
N LEU A 379 -10.21 -21.56 -16.98
CA LEU A 379 -10.75 -20.99 -18.21
C LEU A 379 -9.78 -21.22 -19.40
N VAL A 380 -9.64 -22.48 -19.80
CA VAL A 380 -8.71 -22.94 -20.84
C VAL A 380 -9.49 -23.58 -21.99
N ALA A 381 -9.16 -23.20 -23.23
CA ALA A 381 -9.84 -23.72 -24.41
C ALA A 381 -9.75 -25.25 -24.51
N GLY A 382 -10.89 -25.90 -24.74
CA GLY A 382 -10.99 -27.37 -24.82
C GLY A 382 -11.03 -28.08 -23.47
N GLN A 383 -10.99 -27.35 -22.35
CA GLN A 383 -11.09 -27.90 -21.00
C GLN A 383 -12.39 -27.52 -20.30
N THR A 384 -12.57 -28.03 -19.09
CA THR A 384 -13.71 -27.68 -18.22
C THR A 384 -13.35 -26.49 -17.35
N ALA A 385 -14.03 -25.36 -17.54
CA ALA A 385 -13.97 -24.25 -16.60
C ALA A 385 -14.94 -24.47 -15.44
N THR A 386 -14.56 -23.98 -14.26
CA THR A 386 -15.39 -23.99 -13.06
C THR A 386 -15.88 -22.58 -12.77
N ILE A 387 -17.19 -22.42 -12.63
CA ILE A 387 -17.85 -21.20 -12.18
C ILE A 387 -18.22 -21.40 -10.73
N ASP A 388 -17.67 -20.58 -9.85
CA ASP A 388 -17.93 -20.60 -8.41
C ASP A 388 -18.60 -19.28 -8.02
N VAL A 389 -19.70 -19.38 -7.27
CA VAL A 389 -20.26 -18.24 -6.55
C VAL A 389 -20.25 -18.54 -5.06
N SER A 390 -19.82 -17.56 -4.29
CA SER A 390 -19.64 -17.66 -2.84
C SER A 390 -20.27 -16.45 -2.15
N ASN A 391 -20.51 -16.55 -0.83
CA ASN A 391 -21.12 -15.50 -0.01
C ASN A 391 -22.49 -14.99 -0.52
N CYS A 392 -23.19 -15.80 -1.32
CA CYS A 392 -24.52 -15.48 -1.79
C CYS A 392 -25.57 -15.86 -0.74
N THR A 393 -26.80 -15.40 -0.91
CA THR A 393 -27.89 -15.72 0.03
C THR A 393 -28.14 -17.24 0.03
N PRO A 394 -28.09 -17.91 1.20
CA PRO A 394 -28.27 -19.35 1.29
C PRO A 394 -29.57 -19.84 0.68
N THR A 395 -29.51 -20.95 -0.06
CA THR A 395 -30.65 -21.60 -0.71
C THR A 395 -31.42 -20.73 -1.73
N LYS A 396 -30.85 -19.60 -2.17
CA LYS A 396 -31.46 -18.71 -3.17
C LYS A 396 -30.86 -18.94 -4.55
N ARG A 397 -31.46 -18.29 -5.55
CA ARG A 397 -30.98 -18.33 -6.92
C ARG A 397 -29.93 -17.25 -7.12
N VAL A 398 -28.86 -17.63 -7.80
CA VAL A 398 -27.85 -16.72 -8.32
C VAL A 398 -27.86 -16.84 -9.83
N TYR A 399 -27.74 -15.70 -10.52
CA TYR A 399 -27.55 -15.67 -11.96
C TYR A 399 -26.13 -15.23 -12.27
N VAL A 400 -25.45 -15.96 -13.14
CA VAL A 400 -24.18 -15.55 -13.74
C VAL A 400 -24.44 -15.27 -15.21
N VAL A 401 -24.00 -14.12 -15.69
CA VAL A 401 -24.12 -13.71 -17.08
C VAL A 401 -22.74 -13.60 -17.69
N TRP A 402 -22.59 -14.00 -18.95
CA TRP A 402 -21.33 -13.85 -19.66
C TRP A 402 -21.51 -13.50 -21.13
N SER A 403 -20.52 -12.82 -21.71
CA SER A 403 -20.49 -12.41 -23.12
C SER A 403 -19.08 -12.46 -23.67
N VAL A 404 -18.94 -12.85 -24.94
CA VAL A 404 -17.71 -12.68 -25.73
C VAL A 404 -17.81 -11.50 -26.69
N ALA A 405 -18.95 -10.80 -26.71
CA ALA A 405 -19.19 -9.67 -27.61
C ALA A 405 -18.79 -8.31 -27.01
N GLY A 406 -18.70 -8.21 -25.69
CA GLY A 406 -18.21 -6.99 -25.02
C GLY A 406 -18.56 -6.88 -23.53
N GLY A 407 -17.80 -6.05 -22.83
CA GLY A 407 -18.08 -5.59 -21.47
C GLY A 407 -19.17 -4.50 -21.42
N GLY A 408 -19.69 -4.21 -20.23
CA GLY A 408 -20.63 -3.11 -19.96
C GLY A 408 -19.92 -1.76 -19.74
N PRO A 409 -20.61 -0.72 -19.20
CA PRO A 409 -21.78 -0.80 -18.33
C PRO A 409 -23.14 -0.79 -19.06
N ILE A 410 -24.10 -1.55 -18.52
CA ILE A 410 -25.54 -1.50 -18.82
C ILE A 410 -26.32 -1.19 -17.54
N SER A 411 -27.45 -0.51 -17.64
CA SER A 411 -28.30 -0.24 -16.46
C SER A 411 -29.16 -1.45 -16.11
N THR A 412 -29.20 -1.84 -14.82
CA THR A 412 -30.06 -2.91 -14.31
C THR A 412 -30.77 -2.49 -13.02
N PRO A 413 -31.86 -3.18 -12.60
CA PRO A 413 -32.51 -2.91 -11.32
C PRO A 413 -31.62 -3.11 -10.08
N TYR A 414 -30.48 -3.79 -10.23
CA TYR A 414 -29.55 -4.12 -9.15
C TYR A 414 -28.26 -3.28 -9.20
N GLY A 415 -28.17 -2.31 -10.13
CA GLY A 415 -26.98 -1.48 -10.37
C GLY A 415 -26.45 -1.58 -11.80
N ALA A 416 -25.24 -1.05 -12.03
CA ALA A 416 -24.59 -1.15 -13.34
C ALA A 416 -24.10 -2.58 -13.60
N GLY A 417 -24.59 -3.20 -14.67
CA GLY A 417 -24.11 -4.50 -15.15
C GLY A 417 -22.93 -4.35 -16.10
N TYR A 418 -21.87 -5.14 -15.96
CA TYR A 418 -20.66 -5.01 -16.78
C TYR A 418 -20.53 -6.03 -17.91
N VAL A 419 -21.66 -6.53 -18.43
CA VAL A 419 -21.71 -7.48 -19.55
C VAL A 419 -22.70 -7.00 -20.59
N SER A 420 -22.26 -6.85 -21.84
CA SER A 420 -23.09 -6.39 -22.96
C SER A 420 -23.69 -7.53 -23.76
N LYS A 421 -24.85 -7.29 -24.40
CA LYS A 421 -25.50 -8.26 -25.28
C LYS A 421 -24.67 -8.52 -26.56
N PRO A 422 -24.78 -9.69 -27.20
CA PRO A 422 -25.47 -10.88 -26.70
C PRO A 422 -24.73 -11.51 -25.52
N TYR A 423 -25.48 -11.84 -24.47
CA TYR A 423 -24.96 -12.56 -23.30
C TYR A 423 -25.73 -13.85 -23.09
N THR A 424 -25.10 -14.79 -22.40
CA THR A 424 -25.71 -16.02 -21.92
C THR A 424 -25.92 -15.92 -20.42
N ILE A 425 -27.00 -16.52 -19.91
CA ILE A 425 -27.31 -16.58 -18.48
C ILE A 425 -27.18 -18.02 -17.99
N ILE A 426 -26.51 -18.18 -16.86
CA ILE A 426 -26.38 -19.40 -16.10
C ILE A 426 -27.15 -19.17 -14.79
N SER A 427 -28.05 -20.09 -14.43
CA SER A 427 -28.81 -20.03 -13.19
C SER A 427 -28.35 -21.15 -12.26
N MET A 428 -27.93 -20.77 -11.07
CA MET A 428 -27.50 -21.68 -10.02
C MET A 428 -28.36 -21.50 -8.77
N ARG A 429 -28.35 -22.51 -7.91
CA ARG A 429 -28.96 -22.45 -6.58
C ARG A 429 -27.89 -22.72 -5.54
N THR A 430 -27.76 -21.80 -4.60
CA THR A 430 -26.78 -21.89 -3.53
C THR A 430 -27.16 -22.97 -2.51
N ASP A 431 -26.14 -23.52 -1.86
CA ASP A 431 -26.29 -24.42 -0.72
C ASP A 431 -26.70 -23.65 0.55
N ALA A 432 -26.67 -24.33 1.71
CA ALA A 432 -27.00 -23.73 3.00
C ALA A 432 -25.96 -22.72 3.49
N ASN A 433 -24.77 -22.71 2.90
CA ASN A 433 -23.68 -21.78 3.23
C ASN A 433 -23.62 -20.60 2.24
N GLY A 434 -24.47 -20.58 1.22
CA GLY A 434 -24.46 -19.50 0.24
C GLY A 434 -23.54 -19.74 -0.96
N ASN A 435 -23.08 -20.97 -1.17
CA ASN A 435 -22.12 -21.30 -2.23
C ASN A 435 -22.79 -22.12 -3.34
N ALA A 436 -22.34 -21.95 -4.59
CA ALA A 436 -22.72 -22.83 -5.69
C ALA A 436 -21.59 -22.94 -6.72
N ILE A 437 -21.42 -24.14 -7.26
CA ILE A 437 -20.41 -24.43 -8.28
C ILE A 437 -21.09 -25.00 -9.52
N GLN A 438 -20.66 -24.56 -10.70
CA GLN A 438 -21.06 -25.13 -11.97
C GLN A 438 -19.87 -25.31 -12.92
N ASN A 439 -19.79 -26.48 -13.55
CA ASN A 439 -18.74 -26.81 -14.50
C ASN A 439 -19.24 -26.71 -15.94
N ASN A 440 -18.46 -26.04 -16.80
CA ASN A 440 -18.82 -25.78 -18.18
C ASN A 440 -17.63 -26.10 -19.12
N GLN A 441 -17.90 -26.80 -20.22
CA GLN A 441 -16.89 -27.00 -21.27
C GLN A 441 -16.58 -25.68 -21.98
N VAL A 442 -15.29 -25.36 -22.13
CA VAL A 442 -14.81 -24.24 -22.92
C VAL A 442 -14.54 -24.73 -24.35
N PRO A 443 -15.21 -24.19 -25.37
CA PRO A 443 -14.95 -24.57 -26.75
C PRO A 443 -13.50 -24.33 -27.16
N ALA A 444 -12.87 -25.33 -27.78
CA ALA A 444 -11.45 -25.28 -28.17
C ALA A 444 -11.08 -24.14 -29.14
N HIS A 445 -12.04 -23.65 -29.93
CA HIS A 445 -11.82 -22.59 -30.92
C HIS A 445 -11.85 -21.17 -30.32
N LEU A 446 -12.08 -21.02 -29.01
CA LEU A 446 -12.17 -19.73 -28.34
C LEU A 446 -10.87 -19.31 -27.63
N ALA A 447 -9.77 -20.05 -27.80
CA ALA A 447 -8.45 -19.66 -27.27
C ALA A 447 -8.09 -18.21 -27.66
N GLY A 448 -7.62 -17.42 -26.70
CA GLY A 448 -7.29 -16.00 -26.87
C GLY A 448 -8.50 -15.05 -26.92
N THR A 449 -9.74 -15.55 -26.80
CA THR A 449 -10.94 -14.70 -26.82
C THR A 449 -11.18 -14.05 -25.46
N ASN A 450 -11.46 -12.75 -25.45
CA ASN A 450 -11.90 -12.04 -24.26
C ASN A 450 -13.36 -12.37 -23.94
N ILE A 451 -13.62 -12.65 -22.66
CA ILE A 451 -14.93 -12.98 -22.12
C ILE A 451 -15.17 -12.15 -20.86
N TRP A 452 -16.38 -11.61 -20.74
CA TRP A 452 -16.81 -10.81 -19.61
C TRP A 452 -17.88 -11.56 -18.85
N PHE A 453 -17.76 -11.61 -17.52
CA PHE A 453 -18.72 -12.20 -16.61
C PHE A 453 -19.25 -11.17 -15.62
N HIS A 454 -20.47 -11.40 -15.13
CA HIS A 454 -21.02 -10.72 -13.97
C HIS A 454 -22.06 -11.63 -13.31
N GLY A 455 -22.49 -11.32 -12.09
CA GLY A 455 -23.54 -12.08 -11.44
C GLY A 455 -24.52 -11.21 -10.67
N ALA A 456 -25.65 -11.82 -10.28
CA ALA A 456 -26.61 -11.22 -9.38
C ALA A 456 -27.12 -12.29 -8.40
N ASP A 457 -27.05 -11.99 -7.10
CA ASP A 457 -27.72 -12.74 -6.06
C ASP A 457 -29.13 -12.20 -5.88
N LEU A 458 -30.13 -13.03 -6.19
CA LEU A 458 -31.52 -12.63 -6.10
C LEU A 458 -32.01 -12.52 -4.66
N GLY A 459 -31.37 -13.22 -3.71
CA GLY A 459 -31.78 -13.21 -2.31
C GLY A 459 -31.53 -11.87 -1.63
N SER A 460 -30.33 -11.32 -1.84
CA SER A 460 -29.89 -10.02 -1.33
C SER A 460 -30.23 -8.86 -2.26
N ALA A 461 -30.59 -9.15 -3.53
CA ALA A 461 -30.75 -8.18 -4.61
C ALA A 461 -29.46 -7.38 -4.90
N THR A 462 -28.30 -8.03 -4.78
CA THR A 462 -26.99 -7.41 -5.04
C THR A 462 -26.32 -8.02 -6.27
N LEU A 463 -25.54 -7.21 -6.97
CA LEU A 463 -24.63 -7.69 -8.01
C LEU A 463 -23.39 -8.33 -7.38
N LEU A 464 -22.85 -9.36 -8.02
CA LEU A 464 -21.55 -9.97 -7.69
C LEU A 464 -20.43 -9.17 -8.36
N ASN A 465 -19.16 -9.45 -8.07
CA ASN A 465 -18.05 -8.80 -8.77
C ASN A 465 -18.05 -9.11 -10.28
N PRO A 466 -17.79 -8.12 -11.16
CA PRO A 466 -17.59 -8.36 -12.58
C PRO A 466 -16.20 -8.93 -12.85
N LEU A 467 -16.06 -9.75 -13.89
CA LEU A 467 -14.78 -10.30 -14.33
C LEU A 467 -14.58 -10.04 -15.83
N ALA A 468 -13.37 -9.69 -16.22
CA ALA A 468 -12.92 -9.64 -17.61
C ALA A 468 -11.71 -10.55 -17.73
N MET A 469 -11.80 -11.58 -18.57
CA MET A 469 -10.79 -12.63 -18.67
C MET A 469 -10.50 -12.95 -20.13
N THR A 470 -9.32 -13.48 -20.41
CA THR A 470 -8.99 -14.08 -21.70
C THR A 470 -8.97 -15.58 -21.55
N ILE A 471 -9.66 -16.29 -22.45
CA ILE A 471 -9.61 -17.75 -22.49
C ILE A 471 -8.19 -18.18 -22.88
N GLN A 472 -7.55 -18.98 -22.02
CA GLN A 472 -6.19 -19.46 -22.24
C GLN A 472 -6.12 -20.53 -23.33
#